data_AF-A0A7C5Y9J5-F1
#
_entry.id   AF-A0A7C5Y9J5-F1
#
_cell.length_a   1.000
_cell.length_b   1.000
_cell.length_c   1.000
_cell.angle_alpha   90.00
_cell.angle_beta   90.00
_cell.angle_gamma   90.00
#
_symmetry.space_group_name_H-M   'P 1'
#
loop_
_entity.id
_entity.type
_entity.pdbx_description
1 polymer ?
#
loop_
_entity_poly.entity_id
_entity_poly.type
_entity_poly.pdbx_seq_one_letter_code
_entity_poly.pdbx_strand_id
1 'polypeptide(L)'
;MISDYVIIMLMSFLAVVMVLWYFRKRRELIRFISDIIKELEEVFKPTDKVYELLGYLVGFKAKFKLGRSSNIVNAYAMLTTVPTYSLLYYPIAKVLTRKNLLSIAVEFRGVMSRELHMVRKDSKKFEDKLRGDVPYIDKMYLREVMSSGKTYRVYYEDPKDVDVVLNELESLGDVGLDIIQLSVFKSRSTIYVVTEARVGVVRTIYRLINTIYAKVK
;
A
#
# COMPACT_ATOMS: atom_id res chain seq x y z
N MET A 1 51.40 -6.47 14.35
CA MET A 1 51.19 -7.94 14.28
C MET A 1 50.01 -8.40 15.11
N ILE A 2 50.05 -8.41 16.46
CA ILE A 2 48.89 -8.87 17.28
C ILE A 2 47.63 -8.02 17.00
N SER A 3 47.78 -6.71 16.82
CA SER A 3 46.73 -5.78 16.39
C SER A 3 46.05 -6.21 15.09
N ASP A 4 46.84 -6.67 14.12
CA ASP A 4 46.37 -6.93 12.76
C ASP A 4 45.58 -8.24 12.71
N TYR A 5 46.03 -9.25 13.46
CA TYR A 5 45.28 -10.49 13.66
C TYR A 5 43.94 -10.27 14.36
N VAL A 6 43.90 -9.39 15.38
CA VAL A 6 42.66 -9.05 16.07
C VAL A 6 41.68 -8.35 15.13
N ILE A 7 42.18 -7.41 14.30
CA ILE A 7 41.35 -6.72 13.30
C ILE A 7 40.80 -7.72 12.27
N ILE A 8 41.65 -8.58 11.71
CA ILE A 8 41.23 -9.59 10.73
C ILE A 8 40.21 -10.56 11.33
N MET A 9 40.40 -11.00 12.58
CA MET A 9 39.47 -11.86 13.28
C MET A 9 38.11 -11.17 13.49
N LEU A 10 38.12 -9.91 13.91
CA LEU A 10 36.90 -9.12 14.10
C LEU A 10 36.15 -8.93 12.78
N MET A 11 36.85 -8.60 11.69
CA MET A 11 36.24 -8.43 10.36
C MET A 11 35.67 -9.75 9.83
N SER A 12 36.38 -10.87 10.05
CA SER A 12 35.91 -12.20 9.66
C SER A 12 34.64 -12.58 10.43
N PHE A 13 34.61 -12.32 11.73
CA PHE A 13 33.43 -12.53 12.56
C PHE A 13 32.25 -11.67 12.10
N LEU A 14 32.48 -10.38 11.85
CA LEU A 14 31.46 -9.45 11.35
C LEU A 14 30.89 -9.93 10.00
N ALA A 15 31.75 -10.40 9.09
CA ALA A 15 31.34 -10.93 7.80
C ALA A 15 30.40 -12.14 7.96
N VAL A 16 30.74 -13.08 8.83
CA VAL A 16 29.88 -14.24 9.12
C VAL A 16 28.52 -13.79 9.68
N VAL A 17 28.51 -12.87 10.64
CA VAL A 17 27.27 -12.32 11.22
C VAL A 17 26.41 -11.65 10.15
N MET A 18 27.02 -10.84 9.27
CA MET A 18 26.31 -10.16 8.17
C MET A 18 25.66 -11.15 7.20
N VAL A 19 26.36 -12.23 6.85
CA VAL A 19 25.84 -13.28 5.97
C VAL A 19 24.65 -14.00 6.61
N LEU A 20 24.77 -14.40 7.87
CA LEU A 20 23.68 -15.06 8.60
C LEU A 20 22.45 -14.16 8.73
N TRP A 21 22.65 -12.88 9.05
CA TRP A 21 21.58 -11.88 9.10
C TRP A 21 20.86 -11.74 7.76
N TYR A 22 21.61 -11.59 6.67
CA TYR A 22 21.07 -11.45 5.32
C TYR A 22 20.16 -12.63 4.95
N PHE A 23 20.62 -13.87 5.13
CA PHE A 23 19.84 -15.05 4.78
C PHE A 23 18.60 -15.23 5.66
N ARG A 24 18.68 -14.85 6.94
CA ARG A 24 17.50 -14.85 7.82
C ARG A 24 16.47 -13.83 7.34
N LYS A 25 16.85 -12.57 7.15
CA LYS A 25 15.94 -11.50 6.74
C LYS A 25 15.36 -11.70 5.36
N ARG A 26 16.16 -12.22 4.43
CA ARG A 26 15.70 -12.63 3.09
C ARG A 26 14.56 -13.64 3.17
N ARG A 27 14.69 -14.68 4.02
CA ARG A 27 13.65 -15.70 4.19
C ARG A 27 12.36 -15.12 4.79
N GLU A 28 12.48 -14.26 5.79
CA GLU A 28 11.32 -13.55 6.39
C GLU A 28 10.58 -12.71 5.32
N LEU A 29 11.32 -11.96 4.50
CA LEU A 29 10.72 -11.11 3.46
C LEU A 29 10.03 -11.91 2.35
N ILE A 30 10.62 -13.01 1.91
CA ILE A 30 10.01 -13.88 0.89
C ILE A 30 8.71 -14.48 1.40
N ARG A 31 8.67 -14.94 2.66
CA ARG A 31 7.43 -15.43 3.28
C ARG A 31 6.37 -14.34 3.32
N PHE A 32 6.74 -13.14 3.78
CA PHE A 32 5.84 -11.99 3.79
C PHE A 32 5.24 -11.68 2.40
N ILE A 33 6.06 -11.63 1.36
CA ILE A 33 5.59 -11.42 -0.02
C ILE A 33 4.64 -12.55 -0.44
N SER A 34 5.00 -13.81 -0.16
CA SER A 34 4.17 -14.97 -0.49
C SER A 34 2.83 -14.94 0.23
N ASP A 35 2.79 -14.54 1.49
CA ASP A 35 1.57 -14.47 2.30
C ASP A 35 0.62 -13.37 1.76
N ILE A 36 1.17 -12.21 1.38
CA ILE A 36 0.38 -11.15 0.71
C ILE A 36 -0.18 -11.63 -0.63
N ILE A 37 0.62 -12.35 -1.43
CA ILE A 37 0.16 -12.92 -2.71
C ILE A 37 -1.01 -13.88 -2.50
N LYS A 38 -0.89 -14.80 -1.53
CA LYS A 38 -1.97 -15.74 -1.19
C LYS A 38 -3.23 -15.02 -0.76
N GLU A 39 -3.10 -13.99 0.08
CA GLU A 39 -4.24 -13.21 0.56
C GLU A 39 -4.93 -12.45 -0.59
N LEU A 40 -4.16 -11.87 -1.51
CA LEU A 40 -4.68 -11.25 -2.73
C LEU A 40 -5.47 -12.25 -3.57
N GLU A 41 -4.93 -13.45 -3.80
CA GLU A 41 -5.59 -14.48 -4.60
C GLU A 41 -6.86 -15.01 -3.91
N GLU A 42 -6.83 -15.22 -2.60
CA GLU A 42 -8.00 -15.66 -1.82
C GLU A 42 -9.13 -14.64 -1.81
N VAL A 43 -8.80 -13.35 -1.72
CA VAL A 43 -9.77 -12.26 -1.65
C VAL A 43 -10.35 -11.95 -3.03
N PHE A 44 -9.51 -11.78 -4.05
CA PHE A 44 -9.97 -11.40 -5.38
C PHE A 44 -10.45 -12.57 -6.23
N LYS A 45 -10.03 -13.80 -5.94
CA LYS A 45 -10.38 -15.02 -6.69
C LYS A 45 -10.28 -14.81 -8.21
N PRO A 46 -9.11 -14.40 -8.73
CA PRO A 46 -8.97 -14.03 -10.14
C PRO A 46 -9.23 -15.22 -11.06
N THR A 47 -9.86 -14.93 -12.20
CA THR A 47 -9.96 -15.89 -13.33
C THR A 47 -8.66 -15.96 -14.13
N ASP A 48 -7.91 -14.85 -14.15
CA ASP A 48 -6.60 -14.75 -14.78
C ASP A 48 -5.73 -13.78 -13.99
N LYS A 49 -4.42 -14.06 -13.91
CA LYS A 49 -3.47 -13.35 -13.07
C LYS A 49 -2.11 -13.19 -13.76
N VAL A 50 -1.58 -11.97 -13.74
CA VAL A 50 -0.25 -11.64 -14.26
C VAL A 50 0.56 -10.99 -13.15
N TYR A 51 1.80 -11.46 -12.95
CA TYR A 51 2.76 -10.88 -12.00
C TYR A 51 4.00 -10.37 -12.72
N GLU A 52 4.41 -9.15 -12.38
CA GLU A 52 5.66 -8.52 -12.81
C GLU A 52 6.52 -8.28 -11.57
N LEU A 53 7.70 -8.89 -11.52
CA LEU A 53 8.65 -8.69 -10.44
C LEU A 53 9.40 -7.37 -10.66
N LEU A 54 9.38 -6.49 -9.66
CA LEU A 54 10.17 -5.23 -9.70
C LEU A 54 11.64 -5.46 -9.38
N GLY A 55 11.97 -6.66 -8.90
CA GLY A 55 13.25 -7.10 -8.39
C GLY A 55 13.01 -8.09 -7.26
N TYR A 56 13.89 -9.08 -7.13
CA TYR A 56 13.67 -10.26 -6.27
C TYR A 56 13.25 -9.93 -4.82
N LEU A 57 13.70 -8.80 -4.25
CA LEU A 57 13.34 -8.33 -2.89
C LEU A 57 12.76 -6.90 -2.86
N VAL A 58 12.38 -6.35 -4.02
CA VAL A 58 11.80 -5.00 -4.15
C VAL A 58 10.28 -5.05 -4.12
N GLY A 59 9.71 -6.17 -4.58
CA GLY A 59 8.27 -6.42 -4.60
C GLY A 59 7.76 -6.75 -6.00
N PHE A 60 6.47 -6.53 -6.23
CA PHE A 60 5.80 -6.96 -7.46
C PHE A 60 4.68 -6.00 -7.84
N LYS A 61 4.28 -6.05 -9.11
CA LYS A 61 2.97 -5.63 -9.60
C LYS A 61 2.17 -6.87 -9.99
N ALA A 62 0.90 -6.86 -9.68
CA ALA A 62 -0.03 -7.90 -10.06
C ALA A 62 -1.24 -7.28 -10.75
N LYS A 63 -1.71 -7.93 -11.80
CA LYS A 63 -2.97 -7.65 -12.48
C LYS A 63 -3.85 -8.88 -12.40
N PHE A 64 -5.04 -8.70 -11.82
CA PHE A 64 -6.05 -9.71 -11.63
C PHE A 64 -7.26 -9.39 -12.50
N LYS A 65 -7.68 -10.33 -13.33
CA LYS A 65 -8.92 -10.25 -14.09
C LYS A 65 -9.98 -11.07 -13.37
N LEU A 66 -11.09 -10.43 -13.04
CA LEU A 66 -12.20 -11.06 -12.33
C LEU A 66 -13.31 -11.49 -13.30
N GLY A 67 -14.04 -12.54 -12.89
CA GLY A 67 -15.10 -13.14 -13.70
C GLY A 67 -16.30 -12.23 -13.94
N ARG A 68 -17.21 -12.64 -14.84
CA ARG A 68 -18.43 -11.88 -15.19
C ARG A 68 -19.42 -11.71 -14.02
N SER A 69 -19.39 -12.61 -13.04
CA SER A 69 -20.23 -12.54 -11.85
C SER A 69 -19.79 -11.50 -10.82
N SER A 70 -18.57 -10.94 -10.95
CA SER A 70 -18.08 -9.89 -10.06
C SER A 70 -18.39 -8.50 -10.60
N ASN A 71 -18.74 -7.57 -9.71
CA ASN A 71 -18.86 -6.14 -10.02
C ASN A 71 -17.51 -5.49 -10.35
N ILE A 72 -16.41 -6.17 -10.02
CA ILE A 72 -15.04 -5.76 -10.31
C ILE A 72 -14.61 -6.40 -11.63
N VAL A 73 -14.01 -5.61 -12.52
CA VAL A 73 -13.42 -6.06 -13.79
C VAL A 73 -11.98 -6.47 -13.58
N ASN A 74 -11.17 -5.54 -13.07
CA ASN A 74 -9.76 -5.73 -12.84
C ASN A 74 -9.40 -5.28 -11.42
N ALA A 75 -8.48 -6.00 -10.79
CA ALA A 75 -7.79 -5.53 -9.60
C ALA A 75 -6.30 -5.48 -9.88
N TYR A 76 -5.66 -4.38 -9.48
CA TYR A 76 -4.23 -4.16 -9.60
C TYR A 76 -3.66 -4.08 -8.21
N ALA A 77 -2.59 -4.82 -7.94
CA ALA A 77 -1.89 -4.74 -6.67
C ALA A 77 -0.42 -4.44 -6.91
N MET A 78 0.17 -3.58 -6.09
CA MET A 78 1.61 -3.32 -6.11
C MET A 78 2.12 -3.37 -4.68
N LEU A 79 3.03 -4.30 -4.43
CA LEU A 79 3.78 -4.39 -3.18
C LEU A 79 5.16 -3.79 -3.43
N THR A 80 5.56 -2.83 -2.60
CA THR A 80 6.93 -2.30 -2.59
C THR A 80 7.54 -2.52 -1.21
N THR A 81 8.69 -3.17 -1.16
CA THR A 81 9.38 -3.52 0.09
C THR A 81 10.62 -2.66 0.30
N VAL A 82 10.94 -2.41 1.57
CA VAL A 82 12.14 -1.68 1.98
C VAL A 82 13.29 -2.68 2.12
N PRO A 83 14.51 -2.35 1.65
CA PRO A 83 15.65 -3.28 1.66
C PRO A 83 16.25 -3.45 3.07
N THR A 84 15.47 -4.05 3.97
CA THR A 84 15.83 -4.32 5.38
C THR A 84 16.81 -5.50 5.55
N TYR A 85 17.14 -6.19 4.46
CA TYR A 85 18.05 -7.34 4.42
C TYR A 85 19.53 -6.94 4.48
N SER A 86 19.88 -5.72 4.09
CA SER A 86 21.24 -5.21 4.25
C SER A 86 21.41 -4.66 5.67
N LEU A 87 22.26 -5.32 6.46
CA LEU A 87 22.51 -4.91 7.86
C LEU A 87 23.00 -3.46 7.94
N LEU A 88 23.85 -3.05 7.00
CA LEU A 88 24.40 -1.70 6.93
C LEU A 88 23.38 -0.65 6.46
N TYR A 89 22.40 -1.06 5.65
CA TYR A 89 21.34 -0.15 5.20
C TYR A 89 20.18 -0.02 6.21
N TYR A 90 20.00 -1.03 7.07
CA TYR A 90 18.94 -1.07 8.08
C TYR A 90 18.84 0.20 8.96
N PRO A 91 19.94 0.75 9.53
CA PRO A 91 19.86 1.98 10.32
C PRO A 91 19.36 3.17 9.49
N ILE A 92 19.82 3.32 8.24
CA ILE A 92 19.39 4.39 7.34
C ILE A 92 17.90 4.24 7.00
N ALA A 93 17.45 3.02 6.71
CA ALA A 93 16.04 2.73 6.44
C ALA A 93 15.13 3.05 7.64
N LYS A 94 15.60 2.76 8.86
CA LYS A 94 14.87 3.03 10.12
C LYS A 94 14.74 4.54 10.38
N VAL A 95 15.81 5.31 10.15
CA VAL A 95 15.79 6.78 10.28
C VAL A 95 14.84 7.42 9.28
N LEU A 96 14.79 6.90 8.05
CA LEU A 96 13.89 7.39 7.01
C LEU A 96 12.44 6.88 7.13
N THR A 97 12.09 6.21 8.24
CA THR A 97 10.75 5.64 8.53
C THR A 97 10.11 4.88 7.37
N ARG A 98 10.95 4.27 6.52
CA ARG A 98 10.46 3.60 5.32
C ARG A 98 9.74 2.32 5.72
N LYS A 99 8.48 2.23 5.31
CA LYS A 99 7.60 1.08 5.50
C LYS A 99 7.40 0.33 4.19
N ASN A 100 7.06 -0.95 4.27
CA ASN A 100 6.57 -1.69 3.11
C ASN A 100 5.20 -1.13 2.73
N LEU A 101 4.93 -0.96 1.44
CA LEU A 101 3.72 -0.33 0.93
C LEU A 101 2.93 -1.33 0.09
N LEU A 102 1.63 -1.38 0.32
CA LEU A 102 0.69 -2.10 -0.51
C LEU A 102 -0.28 -1.10 -1.14
N SER A 103 -0.26 -1.04 -2.46
CA SER A 103 -1.20 -0.27 -3.28
C SER A 103 -2.17 -1.23 -3.95
N ILE A 104 -3.46 -0.99 -3.83
CA ILE A 104 -4.51 -1.78 -4.50
C ILE A 104 -5.40 -0.81 -5.29
N ALA A 105 -5.59 -1.05 -6.58
CA ALA A 105 -6.56 -0.37 -7.43
C ALA A 105 -7.62 -1.36 -7.91
N VAL A 106 -8.89 -1.02 -7.81
CA VAL A 106 -10.00 -1.88 -8.22
C VAL A 106 -10.86 -1.13 -9.21
N GLU A 107 -10.97 -1.69 -10.42
CA GLU A 107 -11.77 -1.17 -11.52
C GLU A 107 -13.14 -1.87 -11.53
N PHE A 108 -14.21 -1.09 -11.49
CA PHE A 108 -15.59 -1.58 -11.43
C PHE A 108 -16.29 -1.53 -12.79
N ARG A 109 -17.28 -2.41 -12.98
CA ARG A 109 -18.12 -2.44 -14.20
C ARG A 109 -19.05 -1.23 -14.33
N GLY A 110 -19.49 -0.68 -13.20
CA GLY A 110 -20.39 0.48 -13.17
C GLY A 110 -19.66 1.81 -13.31
N VAL A 111 -20.42 2.88 -13.51
CA VAL A 111 -19.90 4.25 -13.50
C VAL A 111 -19.91 4.77 -12.05
N MET A 112 -18.81 5.38 -11.62
CA MET A 112 -18.77 6.17 -10.38
C MET A 112 -19.35 7.55 -10.67
N SER A 113 -20.32 8.02 -9.91
CA SER A 113 -20.91 9.35 -10.14
C SER A 113 -20.06 10.50 -9.60
N ARG A 114 -19.17 10.21 -8.64
CA ARG A 114 -18.44 11.20 -7.82
C ARG A 114 -16.96 10.89 -7.69
N GLU A 115 -16.16 11.93 -7.50
CA GLU A 115 -14.71 11.87 -7.32
C GLU A 115 -14.29 12.37 -5.92
N LEU A 116 -13.39 11.61 -5.28
CA LEU A 116 -12.87 11.92 -3.94
C LEU A 116 -11.43 11.41 -3.81
N HIS A 117 -10.56 12.22 -3.23
CA HIS A 117 -9.18 11.84 -2.95
C HIS A 117 -8.76 12.27 -1.56
N MET A 118 -8.39 11.30 -0.73
CA MET A 118 -7.85 11.50 0.60
C MET A 118 -6.36 11.14 0.60
N VAL A 119 -5.53 12.02 1.15
CA VAL A 119 -4.10 11.77 1.34
C VAL A 119 -3.65 12.21 2.73
N ARG A 120 -2.78 11.42 3.36
CA ARG A 120 -2.24 11.75 4.69
C ARG A 120 -1.34 12.98 4.61
N LYS A 121 -1.53 13.95 5.51
CA LYS A 121 -0.87 15.27 5.46
C LYS A 121 0.66 15.20 5.57
N ASP A 122 1.19 14.20 6.26
CA ASP A 122 2.64 13.96 6.40
C ASP A 122 3.27 13.26 5.18
N SER A 123 2.47 12.94 4.15
CA SER A 123 2.85 12.07 3.04
C SER A 123 2.95 12.84 1.72
N LYS A 124 3.73 13.94 1.71
CA LYS A 124 3.86 14.89 0.59
C LYS A 124 4.13 14.23 -0.76
N LYS A 125 4.97 13.19 -0.82
CA LYS A 125 5.25 12.44 -2.06
C LYS A 125 3.97 11.87 -2.71
N PHE A 126 3.02 11.41 -1.91
CA PHE A 126 1.75 10.87 -2.41
C PHE A 126 0.81 11.99 -2.86
N GLU A 127 0.83 13.13 -2.17
CA GLU A 127 0.08 14.33 -2.57
C GLU A 127 0.61 14.90 -3.90
N ASP A 128 1.92 15.01 -4.06
CA ASP A 128 2.56 15.46 -5.30
C ASP A 128 2.23 14.49 -6.46
N LYS A 129 2.27 13.18 -6.20
CA LYS A 129 1.87 12.17 -7.19
C LYS A 129 0.39 12.31 -7.56
N LEU A 130 -0.48 12.48 -6.58
CA LEU A 130 -1.92 12.64 -6.79
C LEU A 130 -2.22 13.89 -7.64
N ARG A 131 -1.50 15.00 -7.43
CA ARG A 131 -1.60 16.21 -8.26
C ARG A 131 -1.19 15.97 -9.72
N GLY A 132 -0.20 15.10 -9.95
CA GLY A 132 0.18 14.66 -11.28
C GLY A 132 -0.88 13.73 -11.93
N ASP A 133 -1.47 12.83 -11.13
CA ASP A 133 -2.51 11.90 -11.58
C ASP A 133 -3.87 12.60 -11.83
N VAL A 134 -4.14 13.70 -11.11
CA VAL A 134 -5.38 14.50 -11.17
C VAL A 134 -5.03 15.99 -11.34
N PRO A 135 -4.79 16.47 -12.57
CA PRO A 135 -4.32 17.83 -12.81
C PRO A 135 -5.28 18.95 -12.36
N TYR A 136 -6.56 18.62 -12.18
CA TYR A 136 -7.61 19.56 -11.73
C TYR A 136 -7.91 19.48 -10.23
N ILE A 137 -7.12 18.73 -9.45
CA ILE A 137 -7.40 18.51 -8.02
C ILE A 137 -7.51 19.81 -7.22
N ASP A 138 -6.78 20.86 -7.62
CA ASP A 138 -6.84 22.18 -6.99
C ASP A 138 -8.16 22.92 -7.21
N LYS A 139 -9.00 22.44 -8.13
CA LYS A 139 -10.36 22.97 -8.35
C LYS A 139 -11.41 22.26 -7.47
N MET A 140 -11.05 21.16 -6.81
CA MET A 140 -11.94 20.45 -5.91
C MET A 140 -12.02 21.14 -4.54
N TYR A 141 -13.08 20.88 -3.79
CA TYR A 141 -13.15 21.34 -2.40
C TYR A 141 -12.13 20.59 -1.55
N LEU A 142 -11.48 21.30 -0.63
CA LEU A 142 -10.49 20.74 0.28
C LEU A 142 -10.98 20.86 1.73
N ARG A 143 -10.95 19.72 2.45
CA ARG A 143 -11.19 19.68 3.90
C ARG A 143 -10.05 18.92 4.58
N GLU A 144 -9.51 19.47 5.65
CA GLU A 144 -8.62 18.73 6.55
C GLU A 144 -9.45 18.01 7.60
N VAL A 145 -9.17 16.72 7.78
CA VAL A 145 -9.94 15.83 8.66
C VAL A 145 -8.98 15.02 9.52
N MET A 146 -9.40 14.68 10.74
CA MET A 146 -8.63 13.84 11.65
C MET A 146 -9.32 12.49 11.76
N SER A 147 -8.58 11.41 11.53
CA SER A 147 -9.06 10.04 11.73
C SER A 147 -7.93 9.17 12.24
N SER A 148 -8.20 8.31 13.23
CA SER A 148 -7.21 7.39 13.83
C SER A 148 -5.90 8.07 14.26
N GLY A 149 -5.98 9.29 14.81
CA GLY A 149 -4.82 10.08 15.24
C GLY A 149 -3.94 10.62 14.11
N LYS A 150 -4.41 10.56 12.86
CA LYS A 150 -3.74 11.09 11.66
C LYS A 150 -4.58 12.19 11.02
N THR A 151 -3.90 13.17 10.45
CA THR A 151 -4.55 14.24 9.68
C THR A 151 -4.48 13.92 8.19
N TYR A 152 -5.61 14.06 7.53
CA TYR A 152 -5.78 13.84 6.11
C TYR A 152 -6.24 15.11 5.42
N ARG A 153 -5.79 15.32 4.18
CA ARG A 153 -6.37 16.27 3.22
C ARG A 153 -7.31 15.51 2.32
N VAL A 154 -8.57 15.91 2.30
CA VAL A 154 -9.60 15.31 1.45
C VAL A 154 -10.02 16.32 0.40
N TYR A 155 -9.79 15.97 -0.86
CA TYR A 155 -10.28 16.65 -2.05
C TYR A 155 -11.57 15.96 -2.49
N TYR A 156 -12.66 16.69 -2.67
CA TYR A 156 -13.96 16.09 -2.94
C TYR A 156 -14.85 16.96 -3.84
N GLU A 157 -15.80 16.32 -4.52
CA GLU A 157 -16.89 16.98 -5.25
C GLU A 157 -18.11 17.25 -4.36
N ASP A 158 -18.51 16.28 -3.52
CA ASP A 158 -19.63 16.43 -2.56
C ASP A 158 -19.17 16.17 -1.11
N PRO A 159 -19.51 17.06 -0.15
CA PRO A 159 -19.11 16.90 1.25
C PRO A 159 -19.64 15.62 1.92
N LYS A 160 -20.77 15.06 1.49
CA LYS A 160 -21.33 13.80 2.01
C LYS A 160 -20.40 12.62 1.80
N ASP A 161 -19.64 12.62 0.71
CA ASP A 161 -18.72 11.53 0.40
C ASP A 161 -17.54 11.51 1.39
N VAL A 162 -17.17 12.68 1.92
CA VAL A 162 -16.14 12.81 2.97
C VAL A 162 -16.62 12.11 4.24
N ASP A 163 -17.84 12.39 4.66
CA ASP A 163 -18.41 11.80 5.88
C ASP A 163 -18.60 10.29 5.71
N VAL A 164 -18.99 9.82 4.52
CA VAL A 164 -19.05 8.38 4.19
C VAL A 164 -17.69 7.70 4.36
N VAL A 165 -16.63 8.29 3.79
CA VAL A 165 -15.29 7.72 3.88
C VAL A 165 -14.81 7.73 5.32
N LEU A 166 -14.98 8.83 6.06
CA LEU A 166 -14.56 8.94 7.45
C LEU A 166 -15.26 7.92 8.35
N ASN A 167 -16.58 7.80 8.25
CA ASN A 167 -17.35 6.82 9.01
C ASN A 167 -16.86 5.39 8.74
N GLU A 168 -16.54 5.07 7.49
CA GLU A 168 -16.01 3.76 7.13
C GLU A 168 -14.61 3.55 7.73
N LEU A 169 -13.73 4.54 7.66
CA LEU A 169 -12.40 4.46 8.26
C LEU A 169 -12.44 4.30 9.77
N GLU A 170 -13.33 5.00 10.46
CA GLU A 170 -13.53 4.89 11.90
C GLU A 170 -14.10 3.51 12.27
N SER A 171 -15.05 2.98 11.49
CA SER A 171 -15.57 1.63 11.70
C SER A 171 -14.50 0.53 11.51
N LEU A 172 -13.43 0.84 10.76
CA LEU A 172 -12.27 -0.02 10.55
C LEU A 172 -11.12 0.28 11.52
N GLY A 173 -11.25 1.29 12.38
CA GLY A 173 -10.21 1.80 13.29
C GLY A 173 -9.64 0.73 14.21
N ASP A 174 -10.45 -0.23 14.64
CA ASP A 174 -10.01 -1.39 15.46
C ASP A 174 -9.10 -2.36 14.70
N VAL A 175 -9.09 -2.32 13.37
CA VAL A 175 -8.27 -3.20 12.51
C VAL A 175 -6.89 -2.57 12.22
N GLY A 176 -6.67 -1.32 12.64
CA GLY A 176 -5.36 -0.66 12.60
C GLY A 176 -4.84 -0.36 11.18
N LEU A 177 -5.72 -0.13 10.20
CA LEU A 177 -5.35 0.25 8.83
C LEU A 177 -4.66 1.64 8.79
N ASP A 178 -3.37 1.68 8.45
CA ASP A 178 -2.63 2.94 8.26
C ASP A 178 -2.77 3.39 6.80
N ILE A 179 -3.87 4.05 6.46
CA ILE A 179 -4.11 4.54 5.10
C ILE A 179 -3.23 5.75 4.83
N ILE A 180 -2.52 5.71 3.71
CA ILE A 180 -1.66 6.79 3.23
C ILE A 180 -2.39 7.60 2.16
N GLN A 181 -3.10 6.91 1.27
CA GLN A 181 -3.89 7.51 0.20
C GLN A 181 -5.12 6.65 -0.10
N LEU A 182 -6.24 7.30 -0.37
CA LEU A 182 -7.45 6.70 -0.91
C LEU A 182 -7.97 7.61 -2.03
N SER A 183 -8.22 7.08 -3.20
CA SER A 183 -8.68 7.86 -4.36
C SER A 183 -9.79 7.10 -5.08
N VAL A 184 -10.95 7.75 -5.20
CA VAL A 184 -12.07 7.32 -6.04
C VAL A 184 -11.99 8.11 -7.34
N PHE A 185 -11.64 7.44 -8.44
CA PHE A 185 -11.53 8.04 -9.76
C PHE A 185 -12.81 7.80 -10.55
N LYS A 186 -13.50 8.90 -10.86
CA LYS A 186 -14.74 8.88 -11.67
C LYS A 186 -14.50 8.42 -13.09
N SER A 187 -13.47 8.98 -13.74
CA SER A 187 -13.15 8.74 -15.16
C SER A 187 -12.81 7.29 -15.50
N ARG A 188 -12.33 6.52 -14.54
CA ARG A 188 -11.88 5.12 -14.71
C ARG A 188 -12.70 4.14 -13.89
N SER A 189 -13.77 4.58 -13.23
CA SER A 189 -14.53 3.78 -12.26
C SER A 189 -13.64 2.97 -11.32
N THR A 190 -12.59 3.60 -10.80
CA THR A 190 -11.52 2.91 -10.08
C THR A 190 -11.38 3.46 -8.67
N ILE A 191 -11.31 2.58 -7.67
CA ILE A 191 -10.92 2.95 -6.32
C ILE A 191 -9.50 2.47 -6.06
N TYR A 192 -8.63 3.39 -5.64
CA TYR A 192 -7.22 3.17 -5.35
C TYR A 192 -6.94 3.42 -3.88
N VAL A 193 -6.27 2.48 -3.21
CA VAL A 193 -5.90 2.57 -1.80
C VAL A 193 -4.42 2.26 -1.65
N VAL A 194 -3.73 3.05 -0.84
CA VAL A 194 -2.34 2.82 -0.41
C VAL A 194 -2.29 2.73 1.10
N THR A 195 -1.66 1.68 1.60
CA THR A 195 -1.44 1.48 3.03
C THR A 195 -0.07 0.85 3.30
N GLU A 196 0.32 0.84 4.57
CA GLU A 196 1.41 -0.02 5.02
C GLU A 196 1.06 -1.49 4.82
N ALA A 197 1.94 -2.23 4.15
CA ALA A 197 1.75 -3.63 3.86
C ALA A 197 1.88 -4.48 5.13
N ARG A 198 0.81 -5.21 5.47
CA ARG A 198 0.73 -6.17 6.58
C ARG A 198 -0.08 -7.38 6.15
N VAL A 199 0.25 -8.56 6.68
CA VAL A 199 -0.56 -9.76 6.44
C VAL A 199 -1.93 -9.56 7.11
N GLY A 200 -3.01 -9.89 6.39
CA GLY A 200 -4.40 -9.70 6.82
C GLY A 200 -5.03 -8.38 6.37
N VAL A 201 -4.25 -7.47 5.77
CA VAL A 201 -4.74 -6.13 5.39
C VAL A 201 -5.59 -6.14 4.12
N VAL A 202 -5.37 -7.11 3.21
CA VAL A 202 -6.00 -7.14 1.89
C VAL A 202 -7.51 -7.30 2.03
N ARG A 203 -7.96 -8.19 2.92
CA ARG A 203 -9.39 -8.41 3.18
C ARG A 203 -10.06 -7.13 3.67
N THR A 204 -9.39 -6.36 4.51
CA THR A 204 -9.92 -5.11 5.06
C THR A 204 -9.99 -4.02 3.99
N ILE A 205 -8.96 -3.90 3.15
CA ILE A 205 -8.97 -2.98 1.99
C ILE A 205 -10.11 -3.36 1.03
N TYR A 206 -10.30 -4.65 0.76
CA TYR A 206 -11.36 -5.12 -0.12
C TYR A 206 -12.76 -4.78 0.41
N ARG A 207 -12.98 -4.92 1.73
CA ARG A 207 -14.22 -4.49 2.38
C ARG A 207 -14.42 -2.99 2.23
N LEU A 208 -13.42 -2.19 2.61
CA LEU A 208 -13.44 -0.73 2.49
C LEU A 208 -13.80 -0.28 1.07
N ILE A 209 -13.13 -0.85 0.06
CA ILE A 209 -13.35 -0.51 -1.35
C ILE A 209 -14.78 -0.82 -1.79
N ASN A 210 -15.33 -1.99 -1.41
CA ASN A 210 -16.70 -2.34 -1.76
C ASN A 210 -17.74 -1.49 -1.02
N THR A 211 -17.51 -1.14 0.25
CA THR A 211 -18.43 -0.27 0.98
C THR A 211 -18.46 1.14 0.39
N ILE A 212 -17.29 1.70 0.06
CA ILE A 212 -17.20 3.01 -0.59
C ILE A 212 -17.88 2.94 -1.96
N TYR A 213 -17.61 1.91 -2.76
CA TYR A 213 -18.28 1.75 -4.05
C TYR A 213 -19.81 1.74 -3.93
N ALA A 214 -20.36 1.01 -2.96
CA ALA A 214 -21.80 0.93 -2.75
C ALA A 214 -22.45 2.27 -2.37
N LYS A 215 -21.70 3.19 -1.75
CA LYS A 215 -22.19 4.49 -1.28
C LYS A 215 -21.92 5.66 -2.25
N VAL A 216 -20.91 5.52 -3.12
CA VAL A 216 -20.43 6.57 -4.04
C VAL A 216 -20.82 6.31 -5.51
N LYS A 217 -21.39 5.13 -5.81
CA LYS A 217 -21.98 4.82 -7.11
C LYS A 217 -23.12 5.79 -7.45
#